data_AF-A0A3M6K0R2-F1
#
_entry.id   AF-A0A3M6K0R2-F1
#
_cell.length_a   1.000
_cell.length_b   1.000
_cell.length_c   1.000
_cell.angle_alpha   90.00
_cell.angle_beta   90.00
_cell.angle_gamma   90.00
#
_symmetry.space_group_name_H-M   'P 1'
#
loop_
_entity.id
_entity.type
_entity.pdbx_description
1 polymer ?
#
loop_
_entity_poly.entity_id
_entity_poly.type
_entity_poly.pdbx_seq_one_letter_code
_entity_poly.pdbx_strand_id
1 'polypeptide(L)'
;MSEEQLEALIVQTINGAVATIPAYLDEIKENKEVLKVEDPKEFVYGIVMGMALGMSGAILSAQKEMPTPEEQIKVRDIVYKHIPEIRERIFN
;
A
#
# COMPACT_ATOMS: atom_id res chain seq x y z
N MET A 1 -7.36 -6.08 -19.38
CA MET A 1 -6.93 -7.02 -18.31
C MET A 1 -8.19 -7.64 -17.74
N SER A 2 -8.19 -8.91 -17.33
CA SER A 2 -9.37 -9.45 -16.62
C SER A 2 -9.43 -8.90 -15.20
N GLU A 3 -10.61 -8.94 -14.59
CA GLU A 3 -10.80 -8.54 -13.20
C GLU A 3 -9.90 -9.34 -12.23
N GLU A 4 -9.80 -10.65 -12.43
CA GLU A 4 -8.95 -11.53 -11.62
C GLU A 4 -7.47 -11.17 -11.75
N GLN A 5 -7.03 -10.78 -12.95
CA GLN A 5 -5.66 -10.32 -13.17
C GLN A 5 -5.39 -8.99 -12.47
N LEU A 6 -6.36 -8.07 -12.49
CA LEU A 6 -6.25 -6.80 -11.78
C LEU A 6 -6.14 -7.03 -10.27
N GLU A 7 -7.00 -7.87 -9.71
CA GLU A 7 -6.98 -8.21 -8.30
C GLU A 7 -5.65 -8.87 -7.89
N ALA A 8 -5.15 -9.82 -8.69
CA ALA A 8 -3.85 -10.45 -8.45
C ALA A 8 -2.69 -9.44 -8.44
N LEU A 9 -2.69 -8.47 -9.36
CA LEU A 9 -1.68 -7.41 -9.39
C LEU A 9 -1.77 -6.47 -8.20
N ILE A 10 -2.97 -6.15 -7.75
CA ILE A 10 -3.18 -5.33 -6.55
C ILE A 10 -2.67 -6.07 -5.30
N VAL A 11 -2.98 -7.36 -5.17
CA VAL A 11 -2.46 -8.19 -4.07
C VAL A 11 -0.93 -8.26 -4.11
N GLN A 12 -0.33 -8.43 -5.28
CA GLN A 12 1.13 -8.37 -5.44
C GLN A 12 1.70 -7.00 -5.03
N THR A 13 1.02 -5.92 -5.37
CA THR A 13 1.41 -4.54 -5.00
C THR A 13 1.36 -4.35 -3.49
N ILE A 14 0.32 -4.84 -2.83
CA ILE A 14 0.19 -4.82 -1.37
C ILE A 14 1.33 -5.61 -0.72
N ASN A 15 1.61 -6.82 -1.20
CA ASN A 15 2.70 -7.65 -0.70
C ASN A 15 4.07 -6.98 -0.87
N GLY A 16 4.29 -6.31 -2.01
CA GLY A 16 5.48 -5.50 -2.25
C GLY A 16 5.61 -4.35 -1.26
N ALA A 17 4.53 -3.61 -1.01
CA ALA A 17 4.52 -2.53 -0.02
C ALA A 17 4.78 -3.06 1.40
N VAL A 18 4.15 -4.15 1.80
CA VAL A 18 4.36 -4.81 3.10
C VAL A 18 5.82 -5.27 3.29
N ALA A 19 6.47 -5.76 2.23
CA ALA A 19 7.86 -6.18 2.30
C ALA A 19 8.85 -5.03 2.64
N THR A 20 8.44 -3.77 2.45
CA THR A 20 9.26 -2.60 2.78
C THR A 20 9.18 -2.15 4.25
N ILE A 21 8.24 -2.69 5.03
CA ILE A 21 8.01 -2.30 6.44
C ILE A 21 9.30 -2.34 7.28
N PRO A 22 10.11 -3.42 7.26
CA PRO A 22 11.32 -3.48 8.11
C PRO A 22 12.31 -2.38 7.76
N ALA A 23 12.54 -2.14 6.46
CA ALA A 23 13.48 -1.14 5.99
C ALA A 23 13.08 0.28 6.43
N TYR A 24 11.80 0.63 6.33
CA TYR A 24 11.34 1.95 6.79
C TYR A 24 11.40 2.10 8.31
N LEU A 25 11.08 1.05 9.08
CA LEU A 25 11.20 1.09 10.53
C LEU A 25 12.67 1.28 10.96
N ASP A 26 13.60 0.60 10.30
CA ASP A 26 15.03 0.75 10.55
C ASP A 26 15.52 2.15 10.16
N GLU A 27 15.13 2.67 9.00
CA GLU A 27 15.50 4.01 8.56
C GLU A 27 14.99 5.10 9.51
N ILE A 28 13.75 5.00 9.98
CA ILE A 28 13.18 5.94 10.95
C ILE A 28 13.93 5.89 12.28
N LYS A 29 14.33 4.70 12.71
CA LYS A 29 15.10 4.49 13.94
C LYS A 29 16.50 5.08 13.82
N GLU A 30 17.19 4.84 12.70
CA GLU A 30 18.56 5.34 12.46
C GLU A 30 18.59 6.87 12.31
N ASN A 31 17.53 7.47 11.77
CA ASN A 31 17.43 8.90 11.50
C ASN A 31 16.53 9.65 12.50
N LYS A 32 16.34 9.12 13.71
CA LYS A 32 15.38 9.64 14.70
C LYS A 32 15.57 11.13 15.02
N GLU A 33 16.80 11.60 15.11
CA GLU A 33 17.11 13.00 15.43
C GLU A 33 16.68 13.99 14.34
N VAL A 34 16.64 13.52 13.09
CA VAL A 34 16.24 14.30 11.92
C VAL A 34 14.74 14.18 11.69
N LEU A 35 14.22 12.96 11.62
CA LEU A 35 12.85 12.67 11.20
C LEU A 35 11.82 12.99 12.29
N LYS A 36 12.19 12.83 13.58
CA LYS A 36 11.34 13.18 14.73
C LYS A 36 9.93 12.59 14.68
N VAL A 37 9.79 11.40 14.09
CA VAL A 37 8.51 10.70 14.01
C VAL A 37 8.13 10.17 15.40
N GLU A 38 6.97 10.60 15.91
CA GLU A 38 6.49 10.22 17.24
C GLU A 38 6.00 8.77 17.29
N ASP A 39 5.29 8.33 16.26
CA ASP A 39 4.82 6.95 16.09
C ASP A 39 5.34 6.36 14.77
N PRO A 40 6.52 5.70 14.79
CA PRO A 40 7.08 5.07 13.60
C PRO A 40 6.17 4.03 12.97
N LYS A 41 5.37 3.31 13.77
CA LYS A 41 4.49 2.25 13.26
C LYS A 41 3.31 2.83 12.48
N GLU A 42 2.63 3.83 13.03
CA GLU A 42 1.55 4.52 12.31
C GLU A 42 2.08 5.31 11.10
N PHE A 43 3.28 5.87 11.19
CA PHE A 43 3.92 6.53 10.04
C PHE A 43 4.20 5.53 8.90
N VAL A 44 4.78 4.37 9.20
CA VAL A 44 5.02 3.30 8.22
C VAL A 44 3.70 2.74 7.68
N TYR A 45 2.66 2.61 8.50
CA TYR A 45 1.33 2.25 8.04
C TYR A 45 0.82 3.23 6.99
N GLY A 46 0.97 4.54 7.21
CA GLY A 46 0.64 5.57 6.23
C GLY A 46 1.40 5.41 4.91
N ILE A 47 2.71 5.13 4.97
CA ILE A 47 3.54 4.87 3.78
C ILE A 47 3.02 3.66 3.01
N VAL A 48 2.81 2.53 3.68
CA VAL A 48 2.37 1.27 3.06
C VAL A 48 1.00 1.44 2.42
N MET A 49 0.06 2.12 3.08
CA MET A 49 -1.26 2.41 2.53
C MET A 49 -1.18 3.34 1.31
N GLY A 50 -0.36 4.38 1.37
CA GLY A 50 -0.11 5.29 0.25
C GLY A 50 0.50 4.57 -0.95
N MET A 51 1.48 3.70 -0.71
CA MET A 51 2.11 2.83 -1.70
C MET A 51 1.08 1.90 -2.35
N ALA A 52 0.30 1.17 -1.55
CA ALA A 52 -0.70 0.23 -2.06
C ALA A 52 -1.77 0.93 -2.90
N LEU A 53 -2.35 2.02 -2.41
CA LEU A 53 -3.39 2.78 -3.13
C LEU A 53 -2.82 3.46 -4.39
N GLY A 54 -1.69 4.14 -4.26
CA GLY A 54 -1.08 4.91 -5.34
C GLY A 54 -0.61 4.02 -6.48
N MET A 55 0.12 2.93 -6.18
CA MET A 55 0.60 2.00 -7.21
C MET A 55 -0.56 1.21 -7.83
N SER A 56 -1.56 0.79 -7.06
CA SER A 56 -2.74 0.12 -7.62
C SER A 56 -3.54 1.05 -8.52
N GLY A 57 -3.69 2.33 -8.15
CA GLY A 57 -4.30 3.35 -9.00
C GLY A 57 -3.50 3.59 -10.29
N ALA A 58 -2.17 3.57 -10.21
CA ALA A 58 -1.30 3.67 -11.39
C ALA A 58 -1.43 2.46 -12.32
N ILE A 59 -1.48 1.23 -11.79
CA ILE A 59 -1.72 0.00 -12.55
C ILE A 59 -3.06 0.08 -13.29
N LEU A 60 -4.11 0.52 -12.59
CA LEU A 60 -5.43 0.71 -13.19
C LEU A 60 -5.38 1.77 -14.30
N SER A 61 -4.71 2.89 -14.07
CA SER A 61 -4.59 4.01 -15.03
C SER A 61 -3.70 3.71 -16.23
N ALA A 62 -2.81 2.71 -16.14
CA ALA A 62 -1.97 2.28 -17.24
C ALA A 62 -2.71 1.43 -18.28
N GLN A 63 -3.99 1.16 -18.07
CA GLN A 63 -4.83 0.48 -19.05
C GLN A 63 -5.11 1.38 -20.28
N LYS A 64 -5.54 0.75 -21.38
CA LYS A 64 -5.78 1.48 -22.66
C LYS A 64 -6.88 2.54 -22.54
N GLU A 65 -7.84 2.31 -21.66
CA GLU A 65 -8.98 3.19 -21.43
C GLU A 65 -8.85 3.86 -20.07
N MET A 66 -9.38 5.08 -19.95
CA MET A 66 -9.41 5.77 -18.67
C MET A 66 -10.31 4.99 -17.70
N PRO A 67 -9.86 4.74 -16.46
CA PRO A 67 -10.65 3.95 -15.53
C PRO A 67 -11.94 4.65 -15.11
N THR A 68 -13.02 3.88 -15.01
CA THR A 68 -14.29 4.41 -14.51
C THR A 68 -14.24 4.67 -12.99
N PRO A 69 -15.14 5.50 -12.45
CA PRO A 69 -15.28 5.66 -11.00
C PRO A 69 -15.51 4.34 -10.26
N GLU A 70 -16.30 3.42 -10.83
CA GLU A 70 -16.56 2.10 -10.24
C GLU A 70 -15.30 1.24 -10.17
N GLU A 71 -14.45 1.29 -11.19
CA GLU A 71 -13.16 0.57 -11.19
C GLU A 71 -12.20 1.14 -10.14
N GLN A 72 -12.15 2.47 -9.99
CA GLN A 72 -11.34 3.12 -8.96
C GLN A 72 -11.82 2.76 -7.54
N ILE A 73 -13.14 2.73 -7.33
CA ILE A 73 -13.75 2.30 -6.07
C ILE A 73 -13.38 0.85 -5.77
N LYS A 74 -13.44 -0.02 -6.77
CA LYS A 74 -13.09 -1.43 -6.63
C LYS A 74 -11.64 -1.64 -6.21
N VAL A 75 -10.70 -0.91 -6.82
CA VAL A 75 -9.28 -0.96 -6.44
C VAL A 75 -9.09 -0.56 -4.98
N ARG A 76 -9.71 0.55 -4.56
CA ARG A 76 -9.69 0.99 -3.16
C ARG A 76 -10.21 -0.10 -2.23
N ASP A 77 -11.34 -0.72 -2.58
CA ASP A 77 -12.00 -1.72 -1.75
C ASP A 77 -11.14 -2.99 -1.61
N ILE A 78 -10.45 -3.41 -2.67
CA ILE A 78 -9.48 -4.52 -2.61
C ILE A 78 -8.36 -4.16 -1.63
N VAL A 79 -7.74 -2.99 -1.75
CA VAL A 79 -6.69 -2.55 -0.81
C VAL A 79 -7.21 -2.49 0.63
N TYR A 80 -8.43 -2.01 0.83
CA TYR A 80 -9.01 -1.88 2.17
C TYR A 80 -9.32 -3.23 2.82
N LYS A 81 -9.67 -4.27 2.05
CA LYS A 81 -9.82 -5.63 2.57
C LYS A 81 -8.53 -6.18 3.19
N HIS A 82 -7.37 -5.71 2.76
CA HIS A 82 -6.08 -6.13 3.31
C HIS A 82 -5.57 -5.27 4.48
N ILE A 83 -6.29 -4.23 4.90
CA ILE A 83 -5.91 -3.41 6.07
C ILE A 83 -5.61 -4.26 7.31
N PRO A 84 -6.43 -5.26 7.69
CA PRO A 84 -6.14 -6.08 8.88
C PRO A 84 -4.78 -6.79 8.80
N GLU A 85 -4.45 -7.36 7.64
CA GLU A 85 -3.17 -8.04 7.41
C GLU A 85 -2.00 -7.06 7.41
N ILE A 86 -2.15 -5.90 6.78
CA ILE A 86 -1.12 -4.85 6.78
C ILE A 86 -0.85 -4.39 8.22
N ARG A 87 -1.90 -4.17 9.02
CA ARG A 87 -1.76 -3.77 10.42
C ARG A 87 -1.10 -4.88 11.23
N GLU A 88 -1.49 -6.13 11.04
CA GLU A 88 -0.85 -7.28 11.72
C GLU A 88 0.67 -7.25 11.52
N ARG A 89 1.14 -7.03 10.28
CA ARG A 89 2.57 -7.00 9.92
C ARG A 89 3.37 -5.84 10.54
N ILE A 90 2.72 -4.78 10.98
CA ILE A 90 3.37 -3.57 11.53
C ILE A 90 3.29 -3.57 13.06
N PHE A 91 2.14 -4.00 13.60
CA PHE A 91 1.84 -3.83 15.01
C PHE A 91 2.19 -5.05 15.87
N ASN A 92 2.26 -6.26 15.28
CA ASN A 92 2.61 -7.51 15.95
C ASN A 92 3.96 -8.08 15.47
#